data_AF-A0A5E5QH54-F1
#
_entry.id   AF-A0A5E5QH54-F1
#
_cell.length_a   1.000
_cell.length_b   1.000
_cell.length_c   1.000
_cell.angle_alpha   90.00
_cell.angle_beta   90.00
_cell.angle_gamma   90.00
#
_symmetry.space_group_name_H-M   'P 1'
#
loop_
_entity.id
_entity.type
_entity.pdbx_description
1 polymer ?
#
loop_
_entity_poly.entity_id
_entity_poly.type
_entity_poly.pdbx_seq_one_letter_code
_entity_poly.pdbx_strand_id
1 'polypeptide(L)' 'SKISLDKFTQNIRIIPIDSDVAKHYGDIRAKLSKQGNIIGNNDLWIAAHTRSLGATLVSNNLKGFECVKGLKTENWVGR' A
#
# COMPACT_ATOMS: atom_id res chain seq x y z
N SER A 1 -18.27 11.07 13.76
CA SER A 1 -17.64 9.85 13.21
C SER A 1 -17.81 9.69 11.70
N LYS A 2 -18.91 10.13 11.04
CA LYS A 2 -19.05 10.11 9.55
C LYS A 2 -18.59 11.40 8.84
N ILE A 3 -18.97 12.55 9.40
CA ILE A 3 -18.65 13.89 8.86
C ILE A 3 -17.14 14.13 8.70
N SER A 4 -16.30 13.50 9.53
CA SER A 4 -14.84 13.65 9.45
C SER A 4 -14.24 12.93 8.25
N LEU A 5 -14.73 11.72 7.94
CA LEU A 5 -14.23 10.93 6.81
C LEU A 5 -14.67 11.55 5.48
N ASP A 6 -15.94 11.94 5.37
CA ASP A 6 -16.49 12.54 4.13
C ASP A 6 -15.80 13.88 3.80
N LYS A 7 -15.46 14.69 4.81
CA LYS A 7 -14.68 15.93 4.62
C LYS A 7 -13.23 15.65 4.24
N PHE A 8 -12.63 14.61 4.79
CA PHE A 8 -11.26 14.24 4.46
C PHE A 8 -11.15 13.77 3.00
N THR A 9 -12.06 12.90 2.57
CA THR A 9 -12.05 12.33 1.23
C THR A 9 -12.30 13.35 0.12
N GLN A 10 -12.92 14.50 0.42
CA GLN A 10 -13.08 15.61 -0.55
C GLN A 10 -11.75 16.23 -1.00
N ASN A 11 -10.68 16.12 -0.22
CA ASN A 11 -9.38 16.74 -0.50
C ASN A 11 -8.34 15.75 -1.03
N ILE A 12 -8.71 14.48 -1.22
CA ILE A 12 -7.82 13.44 -1.72
C ILE A 12 -8.45 12.72 -2.91
N ARG A 13 -7.61 12.29 -3.85
CA ARG A 13 -8.08 11.47 -4.96
C ARG A 13 -8.27 10.03 -4.49
N ILE A 14 -9.49 9.51 -4.61
CA ILE A 14 -9.76 8.09 -4.42
C ILE A 14 -9.55 7.39 -5.77
N ILE A 15 -8.60 6.47 -5.82
CA ILE A 15 -8.28 5.69 -7.01
C ILE A 15 -8.89 4.29 -6.84
N PRO A 16 -9.63 3.76 -7.82
CA PRO A 16 -10.20 2.42 -7.74
C PRO A 16 -9.12 1.34 -7.91
N ILE A 17 -9.37 0.15 -7.38
CA ILE A 17 -8.57 -1.04 -7.68
C ILE A 17 -8.93 -1.52 -9.08
N ASP A 18 -7.92 -1.78 -9.90
CA ASP A 18 -8.08 -2.31 -11.25
C ASP A 18 -7.26 -3.58 -11.48
N SER A 19 -7.23 -4.04 -12.73
CA SER A 19 -6.49 -5.25 -13.12
C SER A 19 -4.97 -5.13 -12.93
N ASP A 20 -4.41 -3.92 -12.97
CA ASP A 20 -2.98 -3.73 -12.81
C ASP A 20 -2.58 -3.87 -11.34
N VAL A 21 -3.41 -3.32 -10.44
CA VAL A 21 -3.29 -3.58 -8.99
C VAL A 21 -3.29 -5.09 -8.71
N ALA A 22 -4.18 -5.85 -9.35
CA ALA A 22 -4.25 -7.30 -9.17
C ALA A 22 -2.99 -8.04 -9.66
N LYS A 23 -2.37 -7.60 -10.76
CA LYS A 23 -1.08 -8.15 -11.22
C LYS A 23 0.04 -7.89 -10.22
N HIS A 24 0.12 -6.66 -9.70
CA HIS A 24 1.08 -6.29 -8.67
C HIS A 24 0.86 -7.09 -7.37
N TYR A 25 -0.40 -7.30 -6.98
CA TYR A 25 -0.76 -8.14 -5.83
C TYR A 25 -0.23 -9.57 -5.99
N GLY A 26 -0.50 -10.19 -7.14
CA GLY A 26 -0.06 -11.56 -7.44
C GLY A 26 1.46 -11.70 -7.40
N ASP A 27 2.18 -10.75 -8.01
CA ASP A 27 3.65 -10.71 -7.99
C ASP A 27 4.21 -10.60 -6.57
N ILE A 28 3.69 -9.67 -5.77
CA ILE A 28 4.14 -9.47 -4.39
C ILE A 28 3.83 -10.71 -3.55
N ARG A 29 2.60 -11.24 -3.61
CA ARG A 29 2.19 -12.44 -2.84
C ARG A 29 3.08 -13.62 -3.17
N ALA A 30 3.28 -13.91 -4.46
CA ALA A 30 4.10 -15.04 -4.89
C ALA A 30 5.55 -14.93 -4.40
N LYS A 31 6.12 -13.72 -4.40
CA LYS A 31 7.48 -13.47 -3.92
C LYS A 31 7.59 -13.62 -2.40
N LEU A 32 6.66 -13.04 -1.64
CA LEU A 32 6.68 -13.12 -0.19
C LEU A 32 6.45 -14.54 0.32
N SER A 33 5.51 -15.28 -0.28
CA SER A 33 5.25 -16.68 0.04
C SER A 33 6.48 -17.56 -0.18
N LYS A 34 7.25 -17.34 -1.25
CA LYS A 34 8.51 -18.05 -1.49
C LYS A 34 9.60 -17.75 -0.45
N GLN A 35 9.53 -16.60 0.21
CA GLN A 35 10.52 -16.16 1.20
C GLN A 35 10.10 -16.48 2.64
N GLY A 36 8.90 -17.03 2.86
CA GLY A 36 8.33 -17.20 4.20
C GLY A 36 7.93 -15.88 4.87
N ASN A 37 7.85 -14.78 4.11
CA ASN A 37 7.50 -13.47 4.63
C ASN A 37 5.98 -13.31 4.69
N ILE A 38 5.48 -12.80 5.81
CA ILE A 38 4.05 -12.52 6.01
C ILE A 38 3.87 -11.00 6.04
N ILE A 39 2.97 -10.53 5.19
CA ILE A 39 2.46 -9.16 5.19
C ILE A 39 0.96 -9.20 5.50
N GLY A 40 0.44 -8.19 6.19
CA GLY A 40 -0.99 -8.06 6.45
C GLY A 40 -1.80 -8.08 5.16
N ASN A 41 -3.02 -8.63 5.19
CA ASN A 41 -3.81 -8.79 3.96
C ASN A 41 -4.16 -7.43 3.32
N ASN A 42 -4.51 -6.43 4.12
CA ASN A 42 -4.78 -5.08 3.63
C ASN A 42 -3.49 -4.35 3.22
N ASP A 43 -2.40 -4.54 3.97
CA ASP A 43 -1.09 -3.97 3.63
C ASP A 43 -0.60 -4.47 2.26
N LEU A 44 -0.86 -5.74 1.94
CA LEU A 44 -0.56 -6.25 0.61
C LEU A 44 -1.35 -5.53 -0.49
N TRP A 45 -2.64 -5.29 -0.28
CA TRP A 45 -3.46 -4.53 -1.23
C TRP A 45 -2.97 -3.09 -1.36
N ILE A 46 -2.65 -2.42 -0.24
CA ILE A 46 -2.10 -1.06 -0.22
C ILE A 46 -0.77 -1.00 -0.96
N ALA A 47 0.13 -1.96 -0.71
CA ALA A 47 1.43 -2.06 -1.36
C ALA A 47 1.31 -2.31 -2.87
N ALA A 48 0.43 -3.24 -3.26
CA ALA A 48 0.15 -3.55 -4.66
C ALA A 48 -0.40 -2.33 -5.40
N HIS A 49 -1.38 -1.65 -4.80
CA HIS A 49 -2.00 -0.47 -5.39
C HIS A 49 -0.97 0.66 -5.54
N THR A 50 -0.22 0.97 -4.48
CA THR A 50 0.84 2.00 -4.53
C THR A 50 1.89 1.67 -5.60
N ARG A 51 2.34 0.41 -5.68
CA ARG A 51 3.36 -0.03 -6.63
C ARG A 51 2.85 0.02 -8.08
N SER A 52 1.59 -0.33 -8.33
CA SER A 52 0.98 -0.21 -9.68
C SER A 52 0.91 1.25 -10.16
N LEU A 53 0.69 2.18 -9.24
CA LEU A 53 0.65 3.61 -9.55
C LEU A 53 2.04 4.26 -9.64
N GLY A 54 3.11 3.54 -9.31
CA GLY A 54 4.46 4.12 -9.19
C GLY A 54 4.60 5.20 -8.10
N ALA A 55 3.63 5.27 -7.18
CA ALA A 55 3.50 6.27 -6.14
C ALA A 55 4.41 5.98 -4.92
N THR A 56 4.45 6.91 -3.97
CA THR A 56 5.12 6.75 -2.67
C THR A 56 4.09 6.41 -1.60
N LEU A 57 4.29 5.30 -0.88
CA LEU A 57 3.48 4.93 0.28
C LEU A 57 3.92 5.77 1.48
N VAL A 58 3.00 6.59 1.99
CA VAL A 58 3.21 7.32 3.24
C VAL A 58 2.59 6.53 4.39
N SER A 59 3.39 6.16 5.40
CA SER A 59 2.91 5.45 6.59
C SER A 59 3.79 5.72 7.81
N ASN A 60 3.17 5.71 8.99
CA ASN A 60 3.88 5.80 10.27
C ASN A 60 4.43 4.43 10.74
N ASN A 61 4.14 3.35 10.02
CA ASN A 61 4.66 2.00 10.27
C ASN A 61 5.20 1.38 8.98
N LEU A 62 6.45 1.70 8.63
CA LEU A 62 7.09 1.20 7.41
C LEU A 62 7.57 -0.26 7.51
N LYS A 63 7.74 -0.80 8.72
CA LYS A 63 8.25 -2.17 8.94
C LYS A 63 7.41 -3.24 8.22
N GLY A 64 6.10 -3.05 8.15
CA GLY A 64 5.19 -3.97 7.45
C GLY A 64 5.40 -4.02 5.93
N PHE A 65 6.09 -3.03 5.36
CA PHE A 65 6.24 -2.84 3.91
C PHE A 65 7.65 -3.07 3.39
N GLU A 66 8.65 -3.20 4.28
CA GLU A 66 10.07 -3.41 3.93
C GLU A 66 10.31 -4.66 3.07
N CYS A 67 9.44 -5.67 3.20
CA CYS A 67 9.52 -6.90 2.41
C CYS A 67 9.08 -6.72 0.94
N VAL A 68 8.43 -5.61 0.59
CA VAL A 68 7.89 -5.37 -0.75
C VAL A 68 8.93 -4.66 -1.64
N LYS A 69 9.59 -5.44 -2.50
CA LYS A 69 10.57 -4.90 -3.46
C LYS A 69 9.92 -3.92 -4.46
N GLY A 70 10.59 -2.79 -4.68
CA GLY A 70 10.17 -1.77 -5.64
C GLY A 70 9.03 -0.86 -5.15
N LEU A 71 8.71 -0.90 -3.86
CA LEU A 71 7.77 0.03 -3.23
C LEU A 71 8.54 1.24 -2.70
N LYS A 72 8.16 2.45 -3.12
CA LYS A 72 8.68 3.70 -2.56
C LYS A 72 7.94 4.01 -1.26
N THR A 73 8.65 4.40 -0.21
CA THR A 73 8.06 4.65 1.10
C THR A 73 8.58 5.92 1.75
N GLU A 74 7.73 6.62 2.49
CA GLU A 74 8.08 7.77 3.31
C GLU A 74 7.35 7.71 4.67
N ASN A 75 8.01 8.18 5.72
CA ASN A 75 7.37 8.43 7.02
C ASN A 75 7.32 9.94 7.25
N TRP A 76 6.12 10.49 7.33
CA TRP A 76 5.89 11.93 7.54
C TRP A 76 5.69 12.30 9.01
N VAL A 77 5.67 11.33 9.91
CA VAL A 77 5.63 11.60 11.34
C VAL A 77 7.06 11.88 11.79
N GLY A 78 7.35 13.15 12.10
CA GLY A 78 8.60 13.53 12.78
C GLY A 78 8.73 12.82 14.13
N ARG A 79 9.96 12.67 14.61
CA ARG A 79 10.20 12.21 15.98
C ARG A 79 9.66 13.21 17.00
#